data_AF-A0A7X8IDA9-F1
#
_entry.id   AF-A0A7X8IDA9-F1
#
_cell.length_a   1.000
_cell.length_b   1.000
_cell.length_c   1.000
_cell.angle_alpha   90.00
_cell.angle_beta   90.00
_cell.angle_gamma   90.00
#
_symmetry.space_group_name_H-M   'P 1'
#
loop_
_entity.id
_entity.type
_entity.pdbx_description
1 polymer ?
#
loop_
_entity_poly.entity_id
_entity_poly.type
_entity_poly.pdbx_seq_one_letter_code
_entity_poly.pdbx_strand_id
1 'polypeptide(L)'
;MEMRKFFAVVGLVALFVAPTMATEGFGNGSGYDGGQVFFKQIDGYHFHYGGEFTIYNYDDTKLGVDLAKYADTTKNISHVPSFQTFCVELSDNFYSGSQVWVSEAFLDGTPGSHSYSSYTSSGVDLNPRTAYLYTEFAKGTLDGYIYDPEEGRAESAAALQEAIWYLQSQPYTKWTSEGEIIYAFDPENLSEDAQYFVTLAENSGWETIGNVRVMQMYNLNVADPSISSRQDMLVIVPTPGAILLAGIGTTLIGVLRRRKAM
;
A
#
# COMPACT_ATOMS: atom_id res chain seq x y z
N MET A 1 65.49 0.23 -7.68
CA MET A 1 64.40 -0.50 -8.38
C MET A 1 63.22 -0.54 -7.42
N GLU A 2 62.31 0.38 -7.69
CA GLU A 2 61.08 0.71 -6.96
C GLU A 2 60.06 -0.44 -6.96
N MET A 3 59.27 -0.59 -5.88
CA MET A 3 57.86 -0.94 -5.99
C MET A 3 57.09 -0.59 -4.71
N ARG A 4 56.55 0.64 -4.64
CA ARG A 4 55.50 1.02 -3.69
C ARG A 4 54.19 0.31 -4.07
N LYS A 5 53.65 -0.49 -3.16
CA LYS A 5 52.31 -1.09 -3.30
C LYS A 5 51.25 -0.03 -3.00
N PHE A 6 50.56 0.41 -4.03
CA PHE A 6 49.38 1.28 -3.96
C PHE A 6 48.17 0.43 -3.54
N PHE A 7 47.59 0.68 -2.36
CA PHE A 7 46.26 0.18 -2.01
C PHE A 7 45.23 1.17 -2.56
N ALA A 8 44.55 0.80 -3.64
CA ALA A 8 43.39 1.52 -4.14
C ALA A 8 42.18 1.13 -3.28
N VAL A 9 41.75 2.04 -2.41
CA VAL A 9 40.44 1.97 -1.76
C VAL A 9 39.42 2.38 -2.81
N VAL A 10 38.71 1.40 -3.38
CA VAL A 10 37.55 1.66 -4.23
C VAL A 10 36.44 2.17 -3.32
N GLY A 11 36.23 3.49 -3.31
CA GLY A 11 35.07 4.11 -2.70
C GLY A 11 33.83 3.76 -3.52
N LEU A 12 32.97 2.91 -2.97
CA LEU A 12 31.62 2.70 -3.48
C LEU A 12 30.83 3.99 -3.24
N VAL A 13 30.72 4.85 -4.25
CA VAL A 13 29.79 5.97 -4.24
C VAL A 13 28.39 5.38 -4.42
N ALA A 14 27.65 5.27 -3.33
CA ALA A 14 26.21 5.07 -3.40
C ALA A 14 25.63 6.32 -4.08
N LEU A 15 25.26 6.18 -5.35
CA LEU A 15 24.41 7.14 -6.04
C LEU A 15 23.05 7.08 -5.34
N PHE A 16 22.84 7.98 -4.40
CA PHE A 16 21.51 8.27 -3.89
C PHE A 16 20.70 8.83 -5.05
N VAL A 17 19.81 8.01 -5.60
CA VAL A 17 18.66 8.54 -6.33
C VAL A 17 17.88 9.31 -5.27
N ALA A 18 17.96 10.63 -5.31
CA ALA A 18 17.07 11.46 -4.52
C ALA A 18 15.64 11.02 -4.86
N PRO A 19 14.74 10.87 -3.86
CA PRO A 19 13.34 10.66 -4.17
C PRO A 19 12.93 11.80 -5.12
N THR A 20 12.55 11.42 -6.34
CA THR A 20 11.85 12.35 -7.22
C THR A 20 10.59 12.69 -6.46
N MET A 21 10.58 13.89 -5.86
CA MET A 21 9.37 14.55 -5.39
C MET A 21 8.32 14.36 -6.48
N ALA A 22 7.07 14.09 -6.08
CA ALA A 22 5.96 14.12 -7.02
C ALA A 22 6.12 15.38 -7.86
N THR A 23 5.74 15.34 -9.14
CA THR A 23 5.42 16.58 -9.87
C THR A 23 4.65 17.47 -8.90
N GLU A 24 5.22 18.63 -8.55
CA GLU A 24 4.93 19.30 -7.28
C GLU A 24 3.44 19.37 -6.97
N GLY A 25 3.03 18.89 -5.78
CA GLY A 25 1.69 19.11 -5.22
C GLY A 25 0.67 17.97 -5.34
N PHE A 26 0.98 16.86 -6.02
CA PHE A 26 -0.01 15.78 -6.25
C PHE A 26 0.07 14.57 -5.30
N GLY A 27 1.24 14.31 -4.72
CA GLY A 27 1.41 13.34 -3.63
C GLY A 27 1.46 14.05 -2.27
N ASN A 28 0.91 13.42 -1.23
CA ASN A 28 0.94 13.93 0.13
C ASN A 28 2.07 13.27 0.95
N GLY A 29 2.85 14.09 1.65
CA GLY A 29 3.92 13.67 2.54
C GLY A 29 5.14 13.04 1.86
N SER A 30 5.97 12.36 2.65
CA SER A 30 7.18 11.68 2.16
C SER A 30 6.82 10.43 1.37
N GLY A 31 7.52 10.17 0.28
CA GLY A 31 7.26 9.06 -0.62
C GLY A 31 8.10 9.13 -1.89
N TYR A 32 7.68 8.39 -2.92
CA TYR A 32 8.31 8.42 -4.23
C TYR A 32 7.30 8.27 -5.37
N ASP A 33 7.67 8.79 -6.55
CA ASP A 33 6.92 8.62 -7.80
C ASP A 33 6.93 7.15 -8.24
N GLY A 34 5.77 6.50 -8.15
CA GLY A 34 5.53 5.13 -8.60
C GLY A 34 5.24 5.01 -10.10
N GLY A 35 5.18 6.15 -10.82
CA GLY A 35 4.85 6.21 -12.23
C GLY A 35 3.36 6.04 -12.52
N GLN A 36 3.06 5.62 -13.75
CA GLN A 36 1.68 5.43 -14.19
C GLN A 36 1.25 3.98 -14.04
N VAL A 37 0.10 3.75 -13.41
CA VAL A 37 -0.50 2.42 -13.32
C VAL A 37 -1.84 2.35 -14.04
N PHE A 38 -2.15 1.14 -14.47
CA PHE A 38 -3.43 0.77 -15.04
C PHE A 38 -4.09 -0.22 -14.10
N PHE A 39 -5.41 -0.23 -14.10
CA PHE A 39 -6.15 -1.24 -13.36
C PHE A 39 -7.21 -1.90 -14.22
N LYS A 40 -7.65 -3.06 -13.75
CA LYS A 40 -8.78 -3.81 -14.30
C LYS A 40 -9.48 -4.56 -13.17
N GLN A 41 -10.81 -4.53 -13.17
CA GLN A 41 -11.62 -5.46 -12.39
C GLN A 41 -11.89 -6.71 -13.25
N ILE A 42 -11.84 -7.88 -12.63
CA ILE A 42 -11.99 -9.18 -13.29
C ILE A 42 -13.26 -9.84 -12.77
N ASP A 43 -14.11 -10.33 -13.68
CA ASP A 43 -15.29 -11.11 -13.30
C ASP A 43 -14.88 -12.27 -12.39
N GLY A 44 -15.59 -12.45 -11.27
CA GLY A 44 -15.26 -13.44 -10.24
C GLY A 44 -14.26 -12.98 -9.17
N TYR A 45 -13.76 -11.74 -9.25
CA TYR A 45 -12.82 -11.16 -8.27
C TYR A 45 -13.42 -9.96 -7.50
N HIS A 46 -14.63 -9.54 -7.86
CA HIS A 46 -15.33 -8.44 -7.20
C HIS A 46 -16.83 -8.70 -7.15
N PHE A 47 -17.49 -8.14 -6.14
CA PHE A 47 -18.92 -8.25 -5.93
C PHE A 47 -19.51 -6.92 -5.44
N HIS A 48 -20.57 -6.46 -6.10
CA HIS A 48 -21.18 -5.15 -5.84
C HIS A 48 -20.17 -4.00 -5.85
N TYR A 49 -19.98 -3.32 -4.72
CA TYR A 49 -19.15 -2.12 -4.58
C TYR A 49 -17.70 -2.43 -4.19
N GLY A 50 -17.37 -3.68 -3.89
CA GLY A 50 -16.06 -4.05 -3.36
C GLY A 50 -15.44 -5.26 -4.03
N GLY A 51 -14.15 -5.47 -3.76
CA GLY A 51 -13.40 -6.62 -4.26
C GLY A 51 -12.01 -6.26 -4.76
N GLU A 52 -11.39 -7.21 -5.44
CA GLU A 52 -10.03 -7.08 -5.92
C GLU A 52 -9.93 -6.25 -7.20
N PHE A 53 -8.83 -5.50 -7.28
CA PHE A 53 -8.39 -4.77 -8.45
C PHE A 53 -7.05 -5.33 -8.91
N THR A 54 -6.97 -5.66 -10.20
CA THR A 54 -5.70 -6.00 -10.84
C THR A 54 -4.98 -4.71 -11.20
N ILE A 55 -3.86 -4.42 -10.54
CA ILE A 55 -2.95 -3.32 -10.91
C ILE A 55 -1.82 -3.86 -11.77
N TYR A 56 -1.52 -3.15 -12.85
CA TYR A 56 -0.41 -3.45 -13.73
C TYR A 56 0.22 -2.16 -14.25
N ASN A 57 1.50 -2.24 -14.59
CA ASN A 57 2.25 -1.18 -15.22
C ASN A 57 3.09 -1.81 -16.34
N TYR A 58 3.25 -1.09 -17.46
CA TYR A 58 4.16 -1.49 -18.53
C TYR A 58 5.64 -1.27 -18.15
N ASP A 59 5.92 -0.44 -17.15
CA ASP A 59 7.24 -0.19 -16.57
C ASP A 59 7.21 -0.30 -15.03
N ASP A 60 7.28 -1.53 -14.54
CA ASP A 60 7.22 -1.87 -13.11
C ASP A 60 8.40 -1.31 -12.28
N THR A 61 9.47 -0.83 -12.94
CA THR A 61 10.70 -0.43 -12.26
C THR A 61 10.52 0.78 -11.33
N LYS A 62 9.51 1.61 -11.57
CA LYS A 62 9.19 2.78 -10.74
C LYS A 62 8.31 2.45 -9.54
N LEU A 63 7.32 1.58 -9.71
CA LEU A 63 6.38 1.26 -8.64
C LEU A 63 7.09 0.53 -7.49
N GLY A 64 8.08 -0.29 -7.83
CA GLY A 64 8.90 -0.99 -6.85
C GLY A 64 8.12 -2.05 -6.09
N VAL A 65 7.12 -2.68 -6.70
CA VAL A 65 6.36 -3.77 -6.08
C VAL A 65 7.25 -5.01 -5.89
N ASP A 66 7.11 -5.68 -4.75
CA ASP A 66 7.79 -6.94 -4.47
C ASP A 66 6.88 -8.13 -4.85
N LEU A 67 6.80 -8.46 -6.14
CA LEU A 67 5.96 -9.58 -6.63
C LEU A 67 6.35 -10.95 -6.05
N ALA A 68 7.53 -11.08 -5.43
CA ALA A 68 7.90 -12.30 -4.73
C ALA A 68 7.12 -12.48 -3.40
N LYS A 69 6.48 -11.42 -2.90
CA LYS A 69 5.58 -11.46 -1.73
C LYS A 69 4.15 -11.86 -2.09
N TYR A 70 3.81 -11.87 -3.37
CA TYR A 70 2.51 -12.26 -3.87
C TYR A 70 2.52 -13.73 -4.32
N ALA A 71 1.53 -14.49 -3.88
CA ALA A 71 1.27 -15.84 -4.36
C ALA A 71 0.79 -15.83 -5.82
N ASP A 72 0.87 -16.98 -6.48
CA ASP A 72 0.40 -17.13 -7.87
C ASP A 72 -1.12 -16.87 -8.01
N THR A 73 -1.88 -17.00 -6.92
CA THR A 73 -3.32 -16.68 -6.86
C THR A 73 -3.61 -15.18 -6.79
N THR A 74 -2.62 -14.34 -6.45
CA THR A 74 -2.79 -12.88 -6.22
C THR A 74 -1.86 -12.03 -7.07
N LYS A 75 -1.10 -12.63 -8.01
CA LYS A 75 -0.30 -11.92 -9.02
C LYS A 75 -0.56 -12.48 -10.41
N ASN A 76 -0.18 -11.71 -11.41
CA ASN A 76 -0.24 -12.10 -12.82
C ASN A 76 -1.64 -12.49 -13.31
N ILE A 77 -2.69 -12.05 -12.63
CA ILE A 77 -4.07 -12.25 -13.06
C ILE A 77 -4.36 -11.25 -14.18
N SER A 78 -4.88 -11.74 -15.30
CA SER A 78 -5.18 -10.98 -16.55
C SER A 78 -4.02 -10.24 -17.24
N HIS A 79 -2.92 -9.93 -16.57
CA HIS A 79 -1.78 -9.18 -17.09
C HIS A 79 -0.49 -9.67 -16.43
N VAL A 80 0.64 -9.59 -17.13
CA VAL A 80 1.96 -9.94 -16.59
C VAL A 80 2.93 -8.78 -16.88
N PRO A 81 3.60 -8.19 -15.87
CA PRO A 81 3.37 -8.39 -14.43
C PRO A 81 2.09 -7.72 -13.93
N SER A 82 1.44 -8.29 -12.91
CA SER A 82 0.35 -7.63 -12.18
C SER A 82 0.24 -8.14 -10.74
N PHE A 83 -0.49 -7.41 -9.90
CA PHE A 83 -0.86 -7.85 -8.55
C PHE A 83 -2.30 -7.45 -8.22
N GLN A 84 -2.90 -8.18 -7.29
CA GLN A 84 -4.23 -7.88 -6.78
C GLN A 84 -4.15 -6.92 -5.58
N THR A 85 -5.08 -5.99 -5.52
CA THR A 85 -5.17 -4.99 -4.44
C THR A 85 -6.61 -4.61 -4.13
N PHE A 86 -6.75 -3.80 -3.09
CA PHE A 86 -8.01 -3.29 -2.57
C PHE A 86 -7.92 -1.78 -2.38
N CYS A 87 -9.09 -1.16 -2.40
CA CYS A 87 -9.25 0.26 -2.13
C CYS A 87 -8.95 0.53 -0.66
N VAL A 88 -8.27 1.63 -0.39
CA VAL A 88 -8.06 2.11 0.99
C VAL A 88 -9.29 2.87 1.49
N GLU A 89 -10.08 3.45 0.59
CA GLU A 89 -11.21 4.33 0.89
C GLU A 89 -12.45 3.91 0.07
N LEU A 90 -13.65 4.29 0.52
CA LEU A 90 -14.92 3.81 -0.05
C LEU A 90 -15.40 4.64 -1.26
N SER A 91 -14.90 5.87 -1.41
CA SER A 91 -15.56 6.85 -2.28
C SER A 91 -14.60 7.68 -3.11
N ASP A 92 -13.79 7.05 -3.94
CA ASP A 92 -13.19 7.76 -5.06
C ASP A 92 -13.39 7.00 -6.38
N ASN A 93 -13.40 7.77 -7.47
CA ASN A 93 -13.53 7.24 -8.80
C ASN A 93 -12.20 6.63 -9.25
N PHE A 94 -12.29 5.44 -9.83
CA PHE A 94 -11.15 4.76 -10.44
C PHE A 94 -10.98 5.22 -11.88
N TYR A 95 -9.79 5.68 -12.27
CA TYR A 95 -9.46 5.96 -13.68
C TYR A 95 -8.18 5.25 -14.11
N SER A 96 -8.29 4.40 -15.13
CA SER A 96 -7.12 3.65 -15.61
C SER A 96 -6.12 4.62 -16.24
N GLY A 97 -4.82 4.38 -16.04
CA GLY A 97 -3.76 5.32 -16.42
C GLY A 97 -3.53 6.44 -15.39
N SER A 98 -3.83 6.20 -14.11
CA SER A 98 -3.52 7.15 -13.03
C SER A 98 -2.03 7.16 -12.71
N GLN A 99 -1.51 8.30 -12.28
CA GLN A 99 -0.19 8.37 -11.67
C GLN A 99 -0.25 7.92 -10.21
N VAL A 100 0.89 7.48 -9.68
CA VAL A 100 1.02 6.96 -8.33
C VAL A 100 2.10 7.69 -7.57
N TRP A 101 1.77 8.08 -6.35
CA TRP A 101 2.74 8.41 -5.31
C TRP A 101 2.70 7.33 -4.24
N VAL A 102 3.81 6.64 -4.01
CA VAL A 102 3.89 5.63 -2.94
C VAL A 102 4.27 6.33 -1.65
N SER A 103 3.34 6.38 -0.70
CA SER A 103 3.51 7.08 0.58
C SER A 103 4.41 6.28 1.52
N GLU A 104 5.46 6.90 2.09
CA GLU A 104 6.43 6.27 3.01
C GLU A 104 6.44 6.88 4.42
N ALA A 105 5.51 7.77 4.72
CA ALA A 105 5.35 8.37 6.05
C ALA A 105 3.90 8.36 6.52
N PHE A 106 3.70 8.39 7.82
CA PHE A 106 2.44 8.80 8.43
C PHE A 106 2.26 10.31 8.31
N LEU A 107 1.05 10.80 8.63
CA LEU A 107 0.69 12.22 8.57
C LEU A 107 1.55 13.11 9.48
N ASP A 108 2.08 12.55 10.57
CA ASP A 108 3.00 13.23 11.48
C ASP A 108 4.46 13.28 10.97
N GLY A 109 4.72 12.69 9.79
CA GLY A 109 6.04 12.62 9.15
C GLY A 109 6.93 11.49 9.65
N THR A 110 6.48 10.65 10.59
CA THR A 110 7.21 9.46 11.02
C THR A 110 7.14 8.34 9.97
N PRO A 111 8.07 7.37 9.94
CA PRO A 111 8.03 6.28 8.97
C PRO A 111 6.72 5.50 9.03
N GLY A 112 6.04 5.37 7.89
CA GLY A 112 4.67 4.88 7.83
C GLY A 112 4.12 4.86 6.42
N SER A 113 2.81 5.03 6.30
CA SER A 113 2.12 5.24 5.03
C SER A 113 0.72 5.78 5.33
N HIS A 114 0.20 6.65 4.47
CA HIS A 114 -1.13 7.23 4.61
C HIS A 114 -1.81 7.37 3.25
N SER A 115 -3.14 7.32 3.24
CA SER A 115 -3.93 7.68 2.07
C SER A 115 -3.91 9.19 1.83
N TYR A 116 -4.38 9.65 0.68
CA TYR A 116 -4.64 11.04 0.37
C TYR A 116 -6.04 11.17 -0.21
N SER A 117 -6.98 11.55 0.66
CA SER A 117 -8.38 11.72 0.29
C SER A 117 -8.72 13.17 0.01
N SER A 118 -9.58 13.40 -1.00
CA SER A 118 -10.22 14.71 -1.21
C SER A 118 -11.12 15.13 -0.03
N TYR A 119 -11.59 14.19 0.80
CA TYR A 119 -12.55 14.48 1.87
C TYR A 119 -11.93 15.00 3.17
N THR A 120 -10.72 14.57 3.53
CA THR A 120 -10.08 14.96 4.81
C THR A 120 -8.90 15.91 4.64
N SER A 121 -8.68 16.42 3.42
CA SER A 121 -7.56 17.28 2.97
C SER A 121 -6.14 16.81 3.31
N SER A 122 -6.01 15.70 4.05
CA SER A 122 -4.77 15.13 4.57
C SER A 122 -4.73 13.61 4.41
N GLY A 123 -5.88 12.91 4.37
CA GLY A 123 -5.97 11.45 4.31
C GLY A 123 -5.95 10.79 5.68
N VAL A 124 -5.66 9.48 5.76
CA VAL A 124 -5.63 8.70 7.00
C VAL A 124 -4.43 7.75 7.01
N ASP A 125 -3.74 7.65 8.15
CA ASP A 125 -2.64 6.72 8.36
C ASP A 125 -3.08 5.26 8.20
N LEU A 126 -2.29 4.47 7.46
CA LEU A 126 -2.58 3.07 7.20
C LEU A 126 -2.63 2.28 8.51
N ASN A 127 -3.75 1.61 8.77
CA ASN A 127 -3.93 0.82 9.97
C ASN A 127 -3.08 -0.48 9.92
N PRO A 128 -2.30 -0.83 10.98
CA PRO A 128 -1.58 -2.10 11.06
C PRO A 128 -2.44 -3.35 10.85
N ARG A 129 -3.72 -3.32 11.24
CA ARG A 129 -4.67 -4.42 11.04
C ARG A 129 -5.03 -4.60 9.57
N THR A 130 -5.24 -3.50 8.84
CA THR A 130 -5.38 -3.49 7.37
C THR A 130 -4.14 -4.05 6.70
N ALA A 131 -2.95 -3.64 7.15
CA ALA A 131 -1.68 -4.13 6.62
C ALA A 131 -1.49 -5.64 6.87
N TYR A 132 -1.90 -6.16 8.01
CA TYR A 132 -1.93 -7.59 8.30
C TYR A 132 -2.82 -8.35 7.31
N LEU A 133 -4.08 -7.94 7.17
CA LEU A 133 -5.03 -8.60 6.26
C LEU A 133 -4.50 -8.60 4.82
N TYR A 134 -4.00 -7.46 4.33
CA TYR A 134 -3.46 -7.37 2.99
C TYR A 134 -2.19 -8.22 2.79
N THR A 135 -1.34 -8.30 3.82
CA THR A 135 -0.13 -9.13 3.78
C THR A 135 -0.47 -10.62 3.68
N GLU A 136 -1.42 -11.11 4.48
CA GLU A 136 -1.85 -12.51 4.42
C GLU A 136 -2.64 -12.79 3.13
N PHE A 137 -3.45 -11.84 2.68
CA PHE A 137 -4.14 -11.92 1.39
C PHE A 137 -3.12 -12.12 0.27
N ALA A 138 -2.14 -11.23 0.16
CA ALA A 138 -1.13 -11.24 -0.90
C ALA A 138 -0.36 -12.57 -0.93
N LYS A 139 -0.05 -13.16 0.23
CA LYS A 139 0.64 -14.45 0.31
C LYS A 139 -0.22 -15.67 -0.04
N GLY A 140 -1.52 -15.52 -0.25
CA GLY A 140 -2.40 -16.67 -0.44
C GLY A 140 -2.74 -17.40 0.87
N THR A 141 -2.61 -16.75 2.02
CA THR A 141 -2.70 -17.38 3.35
C THR A 141 -3.73 -16.75 4.29
N LEU A 142 -4.54 -15.81 3.82
CA LEU A 142 -5.57 -15.18 4.66
C LEU A 142 -6.67 -16.19 5.00
N ASP A 143 -6.79 -16.53 6.28
CA ASP A 143 -7.83 -17.43 6.78
C ASP A 143 -9.21 -16.85 6.50
N GLY A 144 -10.14 -17.70 6.05
CA GLY A 144 -11.48 -17.29 5.59
C GLY A 144 -11.55 -16.70 4.17
N TYR A 145 -10.43 -16.43 3.50
CA TYR A 145 -10.43 -15.92 2.13
C TYR A 145 -10.52 -17.04 1.08
N ILE A 146 -11.39 -16.88 0.08
CA ILE A 146 -11.54 -17.85 -1.02
C ILE A 146 -10.70 -17.38 -2.21
N TYR A 147 -9.66 -18.14 -2.58
CA TYR A 147 -8.74 -17.75 -3.66
C TYR A 147 -9.14 -18.27 -5.04
N ASP A 148 -10.10 -19.19 -5.14
CA ASP A 148 -10.60 -19.71 -6.41
C ASP A 148 -11.79 -18.86 -6.92
N PRO A 149 -11.69 -18.20 -8.09
CA PRO A 149 -12.79 -17.43 -8.66
C PRO A 149 -14.06 -18.23 -8.94
N GLU A 150 -13.97 -19.55 -9.08
CA GLU A 150 -15.14 -20.41 -9.31
C GLU A 150 -15.83 -20.85 -8.00
N GLU A 151 -15.21 -20.62 -6.84
CA GLU A 151 -15.71 -21.06 -5.53
C GLU A 151 -16.23 -19.94 -4.61
N GLY A 152 -16.37 -18.71 -5.13
CA GLY A 152 -16.90 -17.58 -4.35
C GLY A 152 -15.85 -16.56 -3.91
N ARG A 153 -14.73 -16.44 -4.65
CA ARG A 153 -13.71 -15.42 -4.41
C ARG A 153 -14.29 -14.01 -4.40
N ALA A 154 -15.19 -13.69 -5.33
CA ALA A 154 -15.80 -12.36 -5.44
C ALA A 154 -16.48 -11.90 -4.14
N GLU A 155 -17.19 -12.81 -3.47
CA GLU A 155 -17.88 -12.57 -2.21
C GLU A 155 -16.88 -12.36 -1.07
N SER A 156 -15.88 -13.24 -0.93
CA SER A 156 -14.84 -13.07 0.09
C SER A 156 -13.97 -11.82 -0.15
N ALA A 157 -13.77 -11.42 -1.41
CA ALA A 157 -13.11 -10.19 -1.80
C ALA A 157 -13.89 -8.95 -1.38
N ALA A 158 -15.22 -8.96 -1.57
CA ALA A 158 -16.07 -7.87 -1.12
C ALA A 158 -16.10 -7.77 0.41
N ALA A 159 -16.18 -8.89 1.12
CA ALA A 159 -16.09 -8.92 2.58
C ALA A 159 -14.74 -8.39 3.10
N LEU A 160 -13.63 -8.74 2.44
CA LEU A 160 -12.32 -8.18 2.78
C LEU A 160 -12.27 -6.67 2.52
N GLN A 161 -12.83 -6.20 1.40
CA GLN A 161 -12.92 -4.78 1.09
C GLN A 161 -13.72 -4.00 2.16
N GLU A 162 -14.82 -4.56 2.66
CA GLU A 162 -15.60 -4.01 3.78
C GLU A 162 -14.77 -3.93 5.07
N ALA A 163 -14.06 -5.00 5.42
CA ALA A 163 -13.19 -5.03 6.60
C ALA A 163 -12.06 -3.98 6.50
N ILE A 164 -11.47 -3.80 5.32
CA ILE A 164 -10.45 -2.77 5.08
C ILE A 164 -11.02 -1.37 5.32
N TRP A 165 -12.19 -1.06 4.77
CA TRP A 165 -12.83 0.25 4.97
C TRP A 165 -13.18 0.52 6.43
N TYR A 166 -13.67 -0.50 7.14
CA TYR A 166 -13.95 -0.42 8.58
C TYR A 166 -12.67 -0.13 9.38
N LEU A 167 -11.62 -0.93 9.19
CA LEU A 167 -10.35 -0.79 9.90
C LEU A 167 -9.65 0.53 9.59
N GLN A 168 -9.83 1.06 8.38
CA GLN A 168 -9.29 2.35 7.97
C GLN A 168 -10.13 3.54 8.46
N SER A 169 -11.23 3.28 9.19
CA SER A 169 -12.07 4.29 9.88
C SER A 169 -12.53 5.43 8.98
N GLN A 170 -12.97 5.13 7.75
CA GLN A 170 -13.53 6.13 6.85
C GLN A 170 -15.03 6.27 7.13
N PRO A 171 -15.52 7.38 7.72
CA PRO A 171 -16.95 7.59 7.87
C PRO A 171 -17.57 7.92 6.51
N TYR A 172 -18.29 6.98 5.88
CA TYR A 172 -19.27 7.37 4.86
C TYR A 172 -20.51 7.94 5.54
N THR A 173 -21.11 8.96 4.93
CA THR A 173 -22.42 9.48 5.31
C THR A 173 -23.41 9.01 4.27
N LYS A 174 -24.28 8.06 4.62
CA LYS A 174 -25.38 7.65 3.75
C LYS A 174 -26.50 8.67 3.86
N TRP A 175 -26.73 9.44 2.80
CA TRP A 175 -27.89 10.31 2.71
C TRP A 175 -29.13 9.47 2.41
N THR A 176 -30.03 9.36 3.36
CA THR A 176 -31.38 8.82 3.11
C THR A 176 -32.30 9.93 2.61
N SER A 177 -33.42 9.57 1.97
CA SER A 177 -34.48 10.50 1.56
C SER A 177 -35.09 11.30 2.73
N GLU A 178 -34.77 10.93 3.97
CA GLU A 178 -35.24 11.56 5.21
C GLU A 178 -34.21 12.50 5.85
N GLY A 179 -33.02 12.68 5.24
CA GLY A 179 -32.01 13.64 5.69
C GLY A 179 -31.21 13.20 6.93
N GLU A 180 -31.26 11.90 7.27
CA GLU A 180 -30.48 11.35 8.38
C GLU A 180 -29.04 11.07 7.94
N ILE A 181 -28.07 11.49 8.76
CA ILE A 181 -26.66 11.21 8.56
C ILE A 181 -26.37 9.86 9.25
N ILE A 182 -26.33 8.78 8.48
CA ILE A 182 -25.87 7.48 8.98
C ILE A 182 -24.36 7.40 8.74
N TYR A 183 -23.57 7.27 9.82
CA TYR A 183 -22.17 6.85 9.72
C TYR A 183 -22.14 5.42 9.20
N ALA A 184 -21.52 5.20 8.05
CA ALA A 184 -21.70 3.98 7.27
C ALA A 184 -21.09 2.71 7.87
N PHE A 185 -20.15 2.87 8.79
CA PHE A 185 -19.46 1.75 9.39
C PHE A 185 -19.79 1.69 10.88
N ASP A 186 -21.06 1.38 11.14
CA ASP A 186 -21.42 0.67 12.36
C ASP A 186 -20.92 -0.78 12.20
N PRO A 187 -20.16 -1.36 13.15
CA PRO A 187 -19.81 -2.78 13.10
C PRO A 187 -21.04 -3.70 12.92
N GLU A 188 -22.24 -3.27 13.32
CA GLU A 188 -23.49 -4.01 13.08
C GLU A 188 -23.89 -4.10 11.60
N ASN A 189 -23.32 -3.27 10.72
CA ASN A 189 -23.58 -3.26 9.27
C ASN A 189 -22.55 -4.03 8.44
N LEU A 190 -21.51 -4.60 9.05
CA LEU A 190 -20.54 -5.45 8.35
C LEU A 190 -21.16 -6.83 8.03
N SER A 191 -20.85 -7.36 6.84
CA SER A 191 -21.11 -8.78 6.55
C SER A 191 -20.43 -9.70 7.57
N GLU A 192 -20.98 -10.91 7.79
CA GLU A 192 -20.42 -11.88 8.75
C GLU A 192 -18.95 -12.19 8.44
N ASP A 193 -18.61 -12.37 7.16
CA ASP A 193 -17.24 -12.59 6.71
C ASP A 193 -16.34 -11.36 6.96
N ALA A 194 -16.84 -10.14 6.77
CA ALA A 194 -16.09 -8.93 7.10
C ALA A 194 -15.82 -8.81 8.60
N GLN A 195 -16.80 -9.12 9.46
CA GLN A 195 -16.63 -9.16 10.92
C GLN A 195 -15.58 -10.20 11.32
N TYR A 196 -15.56 -11.36 10.64
CA TYR A 196 -14.55 -12.38 10.84
C TYR A 196 -13.14 -11.85 10.51
N PHE A 197 -12.95 -11.18 9.37
CA PHE A 197 -11.65 -10.59 9.02
C PHE A 197 -11.21 -9.49 10.00
N VAL A 198 -12.13 -8.64 10.46
CA VAL A 198 -11.85 -7.64 11.50
C VAL A 198 -11.36 -8.33 12.77
N THR A 199 -12.09 -9.34 13.25
CA THR A 199 -11.73 -10.12 14.44
C THR A 199 -10.38 -10.81 14.28
N LEU A 200 -10.11 -11.39 13.11
CA LEU A 200 -8.83 -12.03 12.79
C LEU A 200 -7.69 -11.01 12.88
N ALA A 201 -7.87 -9.82 12.31
CA ALA A 201 -6.87 -8.77 12.33
C ALA A 201 -6.63 -8.20 13.74
N GLU A 202 -7.68 -8.00 14.54
CA GLU A 202 -7.58 -7.56 15.93
C GLU A 202 -6.83 -8.57 16.81
N ASN A 203 -7.06 -9.87 16.58
CA ASN A 203 -6.42 -10.96 17.34
C ASN A 203 -5.03 -11.34 16.82
N SER A 204 -4.58 -10.80 15.69
CA SER A 204 -3.29 -11.13 15.07
C SER A 204 -2.07 -10.71 15.92
N GLY A 205 -2.24 -9.75 16.83
CA GLY A 205 -1.13 -9.11 17.54
C GLY A 205 -0.21 -8.28 16.64
N TRP A 206 -0.64 -7.95 15.42
CA TRP A 206 0.15 -7.21 14.45
C TRP A 206 0.16 -5.70 14.73
N GLU A 207 1.34 -5.13 14.96
CA GLU A 207 1.48 -3.74 15.47
C GLU A 207 2.00 -2.72 14.44
N THR A 208 2.53 -3.17 13.30
CA THR A 208 3.15 -2.27 12.30
C THR A 208 2.55 -2.48 10.91
N ILE A 209 2.75 -1.54 9.99
CA ILE A 209 2.31 -1.73 8.60
C ILE A 209 3.26 -2.62 7.77
N GLY A 210 4.39 -3.03 8.35
CA GLY A 210 5.43 -3.79 7.66
C GLY A 210 5.86 -3.12 6.34
N ASN A 211 5.71 -3.88 5.25
CA ASN A 211 6.05 -3.46 3.88
C ASN A 211 4.84 -2.98 3.06
N VAL A 212 3.64 -2.96 3.66
CA VAL A 212 2.44 -2.47 2.99
C VAL A 212 2.48 -0.95 2.93
N ARG A 213 2.22 -0.39 1.76
CA ARG A 213 2.12 1.04 1.51
C ARG A 213 0.81 1.36 0.80
N VAL A 214 0.42 2.63 0.90
CA VAL A 214 -0.66 3.21 0.13
C VAL A 214 -0.07 3.80 -1.15
N MET A 215 -0.60 3.36 -2.28
CA MET A 215 -0.49 4.02 -3.57
C MET A 215 -1.50 5.15 -3.60
N GLN A 216 -1.02 6.38 -3.41
CA GLN A 216 -1.83 7.58 -3.59
C GLN A 216 -2.02 7.81 -5.08
N MET A 217 -3.23 7.60 -5.59
CA MET A 217 -3.49 7.66 -7.03
C MET A 217 -3.97 9.06 -7.42
N TYR A 218 -3.47 9.61 -8.52
CA TYR A 218 -3.86 10.94 -8.97
C TYR A 218 -3.83 11.11 -10.50
N ASN A 219 -4.48 12.16 -10.99
CA ASN A 219 -4.54 12.51 -12.41
C ASN A 219 -3.79 13.81 -12.72
N LEU A 220 -2.75 13.74 -13.55
CA LEU A 220 -1.97 14.91 -13.98
C LEU A 220 -2.72 15.88 -14.89
N ASN A 221 -3.84 15.47 -15.47
CA ASN A 221 -4.61 16.31 -16.42
C ASN A 221 -5.56 17.29 -15.72
N VAL A 222 -5.42 17.48 -14.40
CA VAL A 222 -6.27 18.37 -13.60
C VAL A 222 -5.38 19.37 -12.86
N ALA A 223 -5.75 20.66 -12.90
CA ALA A 223 -4.92 21.76 -12.37
C ALA A 223 -4.92 21.86 -10.84
N ASP A 224 -5.91 21.28 -10.17
CA ASP A 224 -6.04 21.29 -8.72
C ASP A 224 -5.81 19.87 -8.17
N PRO A 225 -4.79 19.66 -7.32
CA PRO A 225 -4.47 18.35 -6.74
C PRO A 225 -5.61 17.72 -5.95
N SER A 226 -6.46 18.51 -5.30
CA SER A 226 -7.56 17.99 -4.48
C SER A 226 -8.64 17.29 -5.31
N ILE A 227 -8.89 17.78 -6.54
CA ILE A 227 -9.79 17.18 -7.53
C ILE A 227 -9.09 16.18 -8.46
N SER A 228 -7.78 16.03 -8.31
CA SER A 228 -6.97 15.08 -9.06
C SER A 228 -6.84 13.73 -8.36
N SER A 229 -7.05 13.69 -7.04
CA SER A 229 -7.04 12.46 -6.24
C SER A 229 -8.00 11.43 -6.83
N ARG A 230 -7.52 10.19 -6.86
CA ARG A 230 -8.20 8.99 -7.32
C ARG A 230 -8.20 7.98 -6.18
N GLN A 231 -8.90 6.87 -6.39
CA GLN A 231 -8.96 5.82 -5.39
C GLN A 231 -7.59 5.26 -5.04
N ASP A 232 -7.19 5.51 -3.81
CA ASP A 232 -5.98 4.96 -3.21
C ASP A 232 -6.08 3.45 -3.02
N MET A 233 -4.94 2.79 -3.22
CA MET A 233 -4.82 1.34 -3.27
C MET A 233 -3.65 0.85 -2.41
N LEU A 234 -3.68 -0.43 -2.01
CA LEU A 234 -2.58 -1.03 -1.26
C LEU A 234 -1.50 -1.61 -2.17
N VAL A 235 -0.25 -1.63 -1.71
CA VAL A 235 0.88 -2.28 -2.40
C VAL A 235 1.89 -2.79 -1.40
N ILE A 236 2.58 -3.90 -1.71
CA ILE A 236 3.74 -4.36 -0.96
C ILE A 236 5.01 -3.95 -1.71
N VAL A 237 5.84 -3.15 -1.06
CA VAL A 237 7.13 -2.68 -1.61
C VAL A 237 8.27 -3.20 -0.72
N PRO A 238 9.51 -3.34 -1.24
CA PRO A 238 10.66 -3.65 -0.41
C PRO A 238 10.78 -2.65 0.76
N THR A 239 11.24 -3.15 1.90
CA THR A 239 11.46 -2.35 3.12
C THR A 239 12.13 -1.01 2.78
N PRO A 240 11.58 0.15 3.18
CA PRO A 240 12.22 1.43 2.90
C PRO A 240 13.65 1.41 3.42
N GLY A 241 14.60 1.81 2.57
CA GLY A 241 16.04 1.61 2.81
C GLY A 241 16.55 2.18 4.14
N ALA A 242 15.81 3.10 4.77
CA ALA A 242 16.10 3.64 6.09
C ALA A 242 16.24 2.57 7.20
N ILE A 243 15.41 1.52 7.19
CA ILE A 243 15.49 0.44 8.20
C ILE A 243 16.76 -0.41 8.00
N LEU A 244 17.11 -0.70 6.75
CA LEU A 244 18.35 -1.40 6.40
C LEU A 244 19.59 -0.57 6.79
N LEU A 245 19.57 0.74 6.54
CA LEU A 245 20.66 1.65 6.91
C LEU A 245 20.81 1.81 8.42
N ALA A 246 19.72 1.83 9.19
CA ALA A 246 19.78 1.82 10.65
C ALA A 246 20.42 0.52 11.18
N GLY A 247 20.11 -0.62 10.57
CA GLY A 247 20.73 -1.91 10.87
C GLY A 247 22.24 -1.95 10.56
N ILE A 248 22.65 -1.42 9.41
CA ILE A 248 24.07 -1.33 9.02
C ILE A 248 24.84 -0.31 9.88
N GLY A 249 24.23 0.83 10.18
CA GLY A 249 24.82 1.87 11.02
C GLY A 249 25.09 1.38 12.44
N THR A 250 24.15 0.66 13.05
CA THR A 250 24.31 0.09 14.39
C THR A 250 25.35 -1.04 14.45
N THR A 251 25.43 -1.90 13.43
CA THR A 251 26.48 -2.92 13.34
C THR A 251 27.87 -2.31 13.12
N LEU A 252 28.00 -1.30 12.25
CA LEU A 252 29.27 -0.60 12.03
C LEU A 252 29.75 0.12 13.30
N ILE A 253 28.87 0.81 14.02
CA ILE A 253 29.20 1.44 15.30
C ILE A 253 29.63 0.38 16.33
N GLY A 254 28.94 -0.75 16.40
CA GLY A 254 29.31 -1.87 17.30
C GLY A 254 30.70 -2.43 17.01
N VAL A 255 31.05 -2.63 15.73
CA VAL A 255 32.37 -3.11 15.30
C VAL A 255 33.46 -2.08 15.57
N LEU A 256 33.21 -0.80 15.29
CA LEU A 256 34.15 0.29 15.55
C LEU A 256 34.39 0.51 17.06
N ARG A 257 33.37 0.29 17.90
CA ARG A 257 33.49 0.41 19.36
C ARG A 257 34.28 -0.76 19.97
N ARG A 258 34.12 -1.99 19.46
CA ARG A 258 34.96 -3.15 19.86
C ARG A 258 36.45 -2.95 19.54
N ARG A 259 36.76 -2.29 18.44
CA ARG A 259 38.16 -2.03 18.02
C ARG A 259 38.87 -0.96 18.85
N LYS A 260 38.16 -0.13 19.60
CA LYS A 260 38.75 0.84 20.54
C LYS A 260 38.89 0.31 21.97
N ALA A 261 38.30 -0.85 22.27
CA ALA A 261 38.35 -1.48 23.58
C ALA A 261 39.34 -2.66 23.66
N MET A 262 40.12 -2.88 22.60
CA MET A 262 41.31 -3.75 22.54
C MET A 262 42.53 -2.85 22.30
#